data_AF-A0AA97GBM0-F1
#
_entry.id   AF-A0AA97GBM0-F1
#
_cell.length_a   1.000
_cell.length_b   1.000
_cell.length_c   1.000
_cell.angle_alpha   90.00
_cell.angle_beta   90.00
_cell.angle_gamma   90.00
#
_symmetry.space_group_name_H-M   'P 1'
#
loop_
_entity.id
_entity.type
_entity.pdbx_description
1 polymer ?
#
loop_
_entity_poly.entity_id
_entity_poly.type
_entity_poly.pdbx_seq_one_letter_code
_entity_poly.pdbx_strand_id
1 'polypeptide(L)'
;MLKVLFGVVSYSGVITWEEIQSGHIDSRRRPVHLAVYLGYLAQLKLSGKSPETAVLENIFKLSNQRALECSDGHCMLESQLVLNSFPYWLEDDVMHLLLFISGKDWQEEYLREESKRLLKKNLGELLSRYSLEWYIHVNPPHKRTVAGLAHAHIFIRSVNSKEIADQVEQILQSGK
;
A
#
# COMPACT_ATOMS: atom_id res chain seq x y z
N MET A 1 -25.75 10.14 -36.35
CA MET A 1 -25.29 10.97 -35.22
C MET A 1 -25.32 10.10 -33.97
N LEU A 2 -24.18 9.50 -33.59
CA LEU A 2 -24.10 8.52 -32.50
C LEU A 2 -23.78 9.26 -31.19
N LYS A 3 -24.76 9.36 -30.28
CA LYS A 3 -24.52 9.87 -28.91
C LYS A 3 -23.88 8.75 -28.10
N VAL A 4 -22.56 8.83 -27.91
CA VAL A 4 -21.87 8.02 -26.91
C VAL A 4 -22.16 8.64 -25.55
N LEU A 5 -23.07 8.02 -24.81
CA LEU A 5 -23.27 8.30 -23.39
C LEU A 5 -22.06 7.73 -22.64
N PHE A 6 -21.13 8.60 -22.26
CA PHE A 6 -20.14 8.27 -21.24
C PHE A 6 -20.89 8.14 -19.91
N GLY A 7 -21.24 6.91 -19.55
CA GLY A 7 -21.71 6.60 -18.20
C GLY A 7 -20.59 6.93 -17.23
N VAL A 8 -20.80 7.97 -16.41
CA VAL A 8 -19.99 8.20 -15.22
C VAL A 8 -20.35 7.08 -14.27
N VAL A 9 -19.51 6.04 -14.20
CA VAL A 9 -19.68 5.00 -13.18
C VAL A 9 -19.27 5.64 -11.84
N SER A 10 -20.27 6.17 -11.15
CA SER A 10 -20.13 6.62 -9.77
C SER A 10 -20.06 5.38 -8.89
N TYR A 11 -18.85 4.86 -8.65
CA TYR A 11 -18.64 3.82 -7.67
C TYR A 11 -18.77 4.41 -6.25
N SER A 12 -20.00 4.44 -5.75
CA SER A 12 -20.27 4.74 -4.33
C SER A 12 -20.37 3.43 -3.55
N GLY A 13 -19.28 3.02 -2.88
CA GLY A 13 -19.33 1.84 -2.02
C GLY A 13 -17.97 1.25 -1.68
N VAL A 14 -18.02 0.13 -0.96
CA VAL A 14 -16.90 -0.76 -0.71
C VAL A 14 -16.30 -1.26 -2.05
N ILE A 15 -14.98 -1.35 -2.16
CA ILE A 15 -14.26 -2.03 -3.24
C ILE A 15 -14.28 -3.54 -2.93
N THR A 16 -14.88 -4.33 -3.81
CA THR A 16 -14.99 -5.79 -3.62
C THR A 16 -13.72 -6.54 -4.06
N TRP A 17 -13.59 -7.78 -3.63
CA TRP A 17 -12.53 -8.67 -4.09
C TRP A 17 -12.50 -8.83 -5.62
N GLU A 18 -13.66 -8.93 -6.26
CA GLU A 18 -13.77 -9.03 -7.71
C GLU A 18 -13.31 -7.74 -8.40
N GLU A 19 -13.64 -6.57 -7.86
CA GLU A 19 -13.11 -5.28 -8.34
C GLU A 19 -11.58 -5.23 -8.23
N ILE A 20 -11.02 -5.71 -7.11
CA ILE A 20 -9.57 -5.80 -6.89
C ILE A 20 -8.91 -6.70 -7.94
N GLN A 21 -9.44 -7.90 -8.13
CA GLN A 21 -8.91 -8.88 -9.09
C GLN A 21 -9.01 -8.39 -10.54
N SER A 22 -9.99 -7.54 -10.85
CA SER A 22 -10.12 -6.93 -12.18
C SER A 22 -8.98 -5.95 -12.53
N GLY A 23 -8.21 -5.51 -11.53
CA GLY A 23 -7.15 -4.52 -11.67
C GLY A 23 -7.63 -3.07 -11.80
N HIS A 24 -8.93 -2.82 -11.89
CA HIS A 24 -9.53 -1.48 -11.99
C HIS A 24 -9.76 -0.86 -10.61
N ILE A 25 -8.71 -0.78 -9.81
CA ILE A 25 -8.79 -0.26 -8.44
C ILE A 25 -8.68 1.27 -8.46
N ASP A 26 -9.56 1.92 -7.72
CA ASP A 26 -9.45 3.34 -7.40
C ASP A 26 -9.03 3.55 -5.94
N SER A 27 -8.85 4.82 -5.56
CA SER A 27 -8.37 5.20 -4.22
C SER A 27 -9.50 5.66 -3.30
N ARG A 28 -10.74 5.18 -3.49
CA ARG A 28 -11.87 5.53 -2.62
C ARG A 28 -11.63 5.05 -1.20
N ARG A 29 -12.07 5.83 -0.22
CA ARG A 29 -11.83 5.60 1.22
C ARG A 29 -13.12 5.83 1.99
N ARG A 30 -13.26 5.16 3.14
CA ARG A 30 -14.31 5.50 4.11
C ARG A 30 -14.14 6.98 4.51
N PRO A 31 -15.23 7.75 4.73
CA PRO A 31 -15.12 9.18 5.03
C PRO A 31 -14.17 9.51 6.20
N VAL A 32 -14.20 8.69 7.25
CA VAL A 32 -13.29 8.78 8.40
C VAL A 32 -11.81 8.62 7.99
N HIS A 33 -11.48 7.61 7.18
CA HIS A 33 -10.11 7.40 6.70
C HIS A 33 -9.67 8.49 5.72
N LEU A 34 -10.58 9.01 4.89
CA LEU A 34 -10.30 10.13 4.01
C LEU A 34 -9.94 11.39 4.81
N ALA A 35 -10.69 11.71 5.86
CA ALA A 35 -10.40 12.86 6.72
C ALA A 35 -9.03 12.74 7.38
N VAL A 36 -8.69 11.56 7.91
CA VAL A 36 -7.37 11.27 8.51
C VAL A 36 -6.25 11.40 7.48
N TYR A 37 -6.44 10.87 6.27
CA TYR A 37 -5.47 10.98 5.18
C TYR A 37 -5.24 12.44 4.74
N LEU A 38 -6.30 13.22 4.60
CA LEU A 38 -6.20 14.65 4.26
C LEU A 38 -5.50 15.45 5.36
N GLY A 39 -5.77 15.15 6.63
CA GLY A 39 -5.07 15.73 7.77
C GLY A 39 -3.57 15.43 7.75
N TYR A 40 -3.20 14.18 7.46
CA TYR A 40 -1.81 13.77 7.30
C TYR A 40 -1.12 14.54 6.16
N LEU A 41 -1.75 14.66 4.99
CA LEU A 41 -1.19 15.43 3.87
C LEU A 41 -1.01 16.91 4.23
N ALA A 42 -1.96 17.50 4.97
CA ALA A 42 -1.85 18.88 5.43
C ALA A 42 -0.68 19.05 6.41
N GLN A 43 -0.49 18.11 7.33
CA GLN A 43 0.65 18.12 8.26
C GLN A 43 1.99 17.98 7.55
N LEU A 44 2.09 17.08 6.56
CA LEU A 44 3.29 16.96 5.74
C LEU A 44 3.62 18.27 5.04
N LYS A 45 2.62 18.91 4.42
CA LYS A 45 2.78 20.21 3.77
C LYS A 45 3.28 21.28 4.73
N LEU A 46 2.71 21.36 5.93
CA LEU A 46 3.12 22.33 6.97
C LEU A 46 4.56 22.07 7.47
N SER A 47 4.97 20.81 7.53
CA SER A 47 6.33 20.44 7.95
C SER A 47 7.42 20.67 6.88
N GLY A 48 7.03 20.99 5.64
CA GLY A 48 7.95 21.12 4.51
C GLY A 48 8.58 19.80 4.06
N LYS A 49 8.15 18.65 4.60
CA LYS A 49 8.66 17.33 4.22
C LYS A 49 8.01 16.82 2.93
N SER A 50 8.82 16.18 2.08
CA SER A 50 8.28 15.41 0.95
C SER A 50 7.63 14.11 1.43
N PRO A 51 6.68 13.55 0.66
CA PRO A 51 6.14 12.21 0.93
C PRO A 51 7.23 11.14 1.03
N GLU A 52 8.27 11.22 0.19
CA GLU A 52 9.43 10.32 0.21
C GLU A 52 10.16 10.36 1.56
N THR A 53 10.46 11.57 2.05
CA THR A 53 11.13 11.74 3.35
C THR A 53 10.29 11.16 4.48
N ALA A 54 8.96 11.38 4.43
CA ALA A 54 8.06 10.82 5.43
C ALA A 54 8.01 9.29 5.41
N VAL A 55 8.06 8.66 4.23
CA VAL A 55 8.17 7.19 4.11
C VAL A 55 9.49 6.70 4.68
N LEU A 56 10.61 7.34 4.33
CA LEU A 56 11.94 6.95 4.81
C LEU A 56 12.08 7.04 6.33
N GLU A 57 11.52 8.08 6.95
CA GLU A 57 11.51 8.19 8.41
C GLU A 57 10.56 7.18 9.06
N ASN A 58 9.30 7.10 8.59
CA ASN A 58 8.27 6.35 9.31
C ASN A 58 8.32 4.84 9.05
N ILE A 59 8.70 4.44 7.84
CA ILE A 59 8.70 3.04 7.40
C ILE A 59 10.11 2.47 7.50
N PHE A 60 11.11 3.13 6.91
CA PHE A 60 12.51 2.67 6.95
C PHE A 60 13.26 3.09 8.22
N LYS A 61 12.59 3.81 9.15
CA LYS A 61 13.13 4.21 10.47
C LYS A 61 14.43 5.02 10.39
N LEU A 62 14.61 5.76 9.30
CA LEU A 62 15.75 6.64 9.14
C LEU A 62 15.61 7.90 10.00
N SER A 63 16.74 8.46 10.44
CA SER A 63 16.76 9.81 11.01
C SER A 63 16.36 10.83 9.94
N ASN A 64 15.89 12.01 10.35
CA ASN A 64 15.49 13.07 9.42
C ASN A 64 16.60 13.42 8.41
N GLN A 65 17.84 13.58 8.89
CA GLN A 65 19.00 13.85 8.05
C GLN A 65 19.22 12.73 7.00
N ARG A 66 19.17 11.47 7.44
CA ARG A 66 19.39 10.33 6.55
C ARG A 66 18.23 10.14 5.56
N ALA A 67 17.01 10.42 5.97
CA ALA A 67 15.83 10.39 5.09
C ALA A 67 15.92 11.46 4.00
N LEU A 68 16.41 12.66 4.31
CA LEU A 68 16.65 13.71 3.31
C LEU A 68 17.69 13.27 2.28
N GLU A 69 18.83 12.72 2.73
CA GLU A 69 19.88 12.18 1.85
C GLU A 69 19.37 11.05 0.95
N CYS A 70 18.44 10.23 1.44
CA CYS A 70 17.89 9.11 0.71
C CYS A 70 16.64 9.44 -0.15
N SER A 71 16.12 10.67 -0.05
CA SER A 71 14.83 11.06 -0.64
C SER A 71 14.81 11.04 -2.18
N ASP A 72 15.98 11.05 -2.80
CA ASP A 72 16.16 10.92 -4.25
C ASP A 72 16.14 9.48 -4.76
N GLY A 73 16.05 8.49 -3.86
CA GLY A 73 15.94 7.08 -4.19
C GLY A 73 17.27 6.38 -4.52
N HIS A 74 18.42 6.94 -4.12
CA HIS A 74 19.72 6.29 -4.31
C HIS A 74 20.16 5.36 -3.17
N CYS A 75 19.45 5.38 -2.04
CA CYS A 75 19.77 4.50 -0.92
C CYS A 75 19.32 3.06 -1.18
N MET A 76 20.23 2.12 -0.91
CA MET A 76 19.96 0.68 -0.95
C MET A 76 19.61 0.21 0.46
N LEU A 77 18.31 0.15 0.76
CA LEU A 77 17.77 -0.36 2.02
C LEU A 77 16.98 -1.64 1.74
N GLU A 78 16.82 -2.49 2.76
CA GLU A 78 15.95 -3.66 2.63
C GLU A 78 14.50 -3.20 2.43
N SER A 79 13.83 -3.76 1.41
CA SER A 79 12.42 -3.54 1.14
C SER A 79 11.55 -3.81 2.37
N GLN A 80 10.53 -2.99 2.56
CA GLN A 80 9.66 -3.04 3.74
C GLN A 80 8.25 -3.46 3.35
N LEU A 81 7.67 -4.37 4.14
CA LEU A 81 6.25 -4.74 4.08
C LEU A 81 5.55 -4.13 5.30
N VAL A 82 4.50 -3.34 5.06
CA VAL A 82 3.76 -2.66 6.14
C VAL A 82 2.26 -2.70 5.91
N LEU A 83 1.47 -2.59 6.98
CA LEU A 83 0.05 -2.28 6.87
C LEU A 83 -0.14 -0.86 6.34
N ASN A 84 -1.09 -0.67 5.42
CA ASN A 84 -1.43 0.65 4.92
C ASN A 84 -2.16 1.44 6.01
N SER A 85 -1.53 2.50 6.52
CA SER A 85 -2.14 3.38 7.53
C SER A 85 -3.36 4.17 7.02
N PHE A 86 -3.55 4.26 5.71
CA PHE A 86 -4.67 4.96 5.07
C PHE A 86 -5.38 4.05 4.06
N PRO A 87 -5.97 2.93 4.52
CA PRO A 87 -6.47 1.89 3.65
C PRO A 87 -7.64 2.38 2.81
N TYR A 88 -7.75 1.82 1.61
CA TYR A 88 -8.93 1.99 0.76
C TYR A 88 -10.19 1.45 1.45
N TRP A 89 -11.36 1.81 0.92
CA TRP A 89 -12.61 1.28 1.41
C TRP A 89 -12.82 -0.14 0.88
N LEU A 90 -12.23 -1.13 1.54
CA LEU A 90 -12.29 -2.54 1.14
C LEU A 90 -13.39 -3.29 1.89
N GLU A 91 -13.73 -4.49 1.41
CA GLU A 91 -14.55 -5.45 2.15
C GLU A 91 -13.91 -5.77 3.50
N ASP A 92 -14.73 -6.12 4.49
CA ASP A 92 -14.26 -6.35 5.86
C ASP A 92 -13.34 -7.59 5.96
N ASP A 93 -13.34 -8.45 4.94
CA ASP A 93 -12.47 -9.62 4.84
C ASP A 93 -11.16 -9.39 4.07
N VAL A 94 -10.89 -8.14 3.64
CA VAL A 94 -9.72 -7.77 2.83
C VAL A 94 -8.82 -6.79 3.57
N MET A 95 -7.55 -7.18 3.74
CA MET A 95 -6.48 -6.34 4.29
C MET A 95 -5.74 -5.59 3.19
N HIS A 96 -5.14 -4.44 3.55
CA HIS A 96 -4.35 -3.61 2.65
C HIS A 96 -2.93 -3.42 3.20
N LEU A 97 -1.95 -4.03 2.54
CA LEU A 97 -0.53 -3.86 2.82
C LEU A 97 0.15 -3.03 1.72
N LEU A 98 1.30 -2.49 2.05
CA LEU A 98 2.19 -1.79 1.13
C LEU A 98 3.57 -2.45 1.16
N LEU A 99 4.10 -2.72 -0.03
CA LEU A 99 5.54 -2.90 -0.24
C LEU A 99 6.14 -1.53 -0.49
N PHE A 100 7.26 -1.20 0.16
CA PHE A 100 8.11 -0.07 -0.20
C PHE A 100 9.54 -0.52 -0.50
N ILE A 101 10.11 0.05 -1.55
CA ILE A 101 11.51 -0.08 -1.94
C ILE A 101 12.15 1.29 -1.84
N SER A 102 13.35 1.37 -1.28
CA SER A 102 14.05 2.64 -1.07
C SER A 102 14.56 3.29 -2.37
N GLY A 103 14.42 2.60 -3.50
CA GLY A 103 14.81 3.08 -4.83
C GLY A 103 13.62 3.28 -5.78
N LYS A 104 13.92 3.73 -6.99
CA LYS A 104 12.94 4.08 -8.05
C LYS A 104 12.64 2.94 -9.02
N ASP A 105 12.86 1.68 -8.63
CA ASP A 105 12.61 0.54 -9.51
C ASP A 105 11.11 0.22 -9.59
N TRP A 106 10.46 0.89 -10.54
CA TRP A 106 9.03 0.79 -10.80
C TRP A 106 8.67 -0.32 -11.78
N GLN A 107 9.58 -1.25 -12.09
CA GLN A 107 9.28 -2.40 -12.92
C GLN A 107 8.23 -3.27 -12.22
N GLU A 108 7.08 -3.44 -12.87
CA GLU A 108 5.93 -4.12 -12.26
C GLU A 108 6.25 -5.57 -11.88
N GLU A 109 6.96 -6.30 -12.74
CA GLU A 109 7.38 -7.68 -12.48
C GLU A 109 8.27 -7.76 -11.23
N TYR A 110 9.26 -6.88 -11.11
CA TYR A 110 10.11 -6.81 -9.93
C TYR A 110 9.31 -6.52 -8.65
N LEU A 111 8.42 -5.53 -8.68
CA LEU A 111 7.57 -5.21 -7.52
C LEU A 111 6.65 -6.37 -7.13
N ARG A 112 6.13 -7.12 -8.11
CA ARG A 112 5.31 -8.31 -7.86
C ARG A 112 6.12 -9.44 -7.22
N GLU A 113 7.31 -9.72 -7.73
CA GLU A 113 8.17 -10.77 -7.18
C GLU A 113 8.68 -10.41 -5.78
N GLU A 114 9.06 -9.15 -5.55
CA GLU A 114 9.52 -8.67 -4.25
C GLU A 114 8.37 -8.69 -3.21
N SER A 115 7.14 -8.35 -3.63
CA SER A 115 5.95 -8.49 -2.81
C SER A 115 5.75 -9.95 -2.39
N LYS A 116 5.82 -10.91 -3.33
CA LYS A 116 5.69 -12.34 -3.02
C LYS A 116 6.79 -12.82 -2.08
N ARG A 117 8.03 -12.36 -2.27
CA ARG A 117 9.18 -12.71 -1.42
C ARG A 117 8.94 -12.24 0.02
N LEU A 118 8.54 -10.98 0.22
CA LEU A 118 8.26 -10.45 1.55
C LEU A 118 7.02 -11.08 2.19
N LEU A 119 5.97 -11.36 1.43
CA LEU A 119 4.80 -12.09 1.95
C LEU A 119 5.19 -13.47 2.47
N LYS A 120 6.01 -14.22 1.71
CA LYS A 120 6.50 -15.53 2.16
C LYS A 120 7.44 -15.41 3.36
N LYS A 121 8.36 -14.44 3.36
CA LYS A 121 9.31 -14.21 4.46
C LYS A 121 8.59 -13.88 5.77
N ASN A 122 7.62 -12.97 5.74
CA ASN A 122 6.98 -12.46 6.95
C ASN A 122 5.76 -13.29 7.35
N LEU A 123 4.94 -13.71 6.38
CA LEU A 123 3.64 -14.32 6.64
C LEU A 123 3.62 -15.83 6.33
N GLY A 124 4.75 -16.45 5.96
CA GLY A 124 4.80 -17.83 5.48
C GLY A 124 4.08 -18.85 6.38
N GLU A 125 4.20 -18.72 7.70
CA GLU A 125 3.47 -19.57 8.63
C GLU A 125 1.94 -19.36 8.56
N LEU A 126 1.46 -18.11 8.52
CA LEU A 126 0.05 -17.81 8.31
C LEU A 126 -0.44 -18.34 6.95
N LEU A 127 0.35 -18.14 5.89
CA LEU A 127 0.04 -18.65 4.55
C LEU A 127 -0.09 -20.18 4.52
N SER A 128 0.63 -20.88 5.40
CA SER A 128 0.54 -22.35 5.51
C SER A 128 -0.66 -22.84 6.32
N ARG A 129 -1.14 -22.01 7.27
CA ARG A 129 -2.24 -22.35 8.19
C ARG A 129 -3.61 -21.95 7.64
N TYR A 130 -3.67 -20.88 6.85
CA TYR A 130 -4.90 -20.33 6.30
C TYR A 130 -4.80 -20.24 4.78
N SER A 131 -5.91 -20.54 4.10
CA SER A 131 -6.03 -20.29 2.66
C SER A 131 -6.19 -18.80 2.40
N LEU A 132 -5.07 -18.09 2.29
CA LEU A 132 -5.08 -16.66 1.96
C LEU A 132 -5.03 -16.47 0.44
N GLU A 133 -5.95 -15.67 -0.08
CA GLU A 133 -5.84 -15.15 -1.44
C GLU A 133 -5.15 -13.78 -1.39
N TRP A 134 -4.33 -13.47 -2.39
CA TRP A 134 -3.72 -12.14 -2.48
C TRP A 134 -3.70 -11.60 -3.92
N TYR A 135 -3.75 -10.27 -4.01
CA TYR A 135 -3.62 -9.53 -5.27
C TYR A 135 -2.64 -8.38 -5.09
N ILE A 136 -1.74 -8.20 -6.06
CA ILE A 136 -0.73 -7.14 -6.04
C ILE A 136 -1.08 -6.14 -7.14
N HIS A 137 -1.17 -4.87 -6.78
CA HIS A 137 -1.46 -3.75 -7.67
C HIS A 137 -0.35 -2.71 -7.60
N VAL A 138 0.22 -2.35 -8.74
CA VAL A 138 1.15 -1.23 -8.87
C VAL A 138 0.40 -0.07 -9.51
N ASN A 139 0.33 1.07 -8.82
CA ASN A 139 -0.35 2.24 -9.35
C ASN A 139 0.34 2.70 -10.65
N PRO A 140 -0.43 3.15 -11.67
CA PRO A 140 0.14 3.80 -12.84
C PRO A 140 0.81 5.14 -12.45
N PRO A 141 1.77 5.65 -13.26
CA PRO A 141 2.57 6.83 -12.90
C PRO A 141 1.79 8.03 -12.36
N HIS A 142 0.66 8.36 -12.98
CA HIS A 142 -0.18 9.52 -12.61
C HIS A 142 -0.96 9.34 -11.29
N LYS A 143 -0.97 8.13 -10.69
CA LYS A 143 -1.60 7.83 -9.39
C LYS A 143 -0.60 7.64 -8.25
N ARG A 144 0.71 7.79 -8.50
CA ARG A 144 1.76 7.57 -7.49
C ARG A 144 1.98 8.84 -6.66
N THR A 145 1.63 8.80 -5.37
CA THR A 145 1.83 9.92 -4.45
C THR A 145 3.27 10.03 -3.96
N VAL A 146 4.00 8.92 -3.90
CA VAL A 146 5.42 8.84 -3.54
C VAL A 146 6.18 8.38 -4.78
N ALA A 147 6.52 9.29 -5.68
CA ALA A 147 7.08 8.93 -6.98
C ALA A 147 8.57 8.53 -6.88
N GLY A 148 9.27 9.06 -5.88
CA GLY A 148 10.70 8.81 -5.67
C GLY A 148 11.02 7.44 -5.04
N LEU A 149 10.02 6.70 -4.56
CA LEU A 149 10.18 5.39 -3.92
C LEU A 149 9.18 4.41 -4.53
N ALA A 150 9.67 3.33 -5.12
CA ALA A 150 8.82 2.33 -5.72
C ALA A 150 8.00 1.59 -4.65
N HIS A 151 6.71 1.41 -4.93
CA HIS A 151 5.80 0.74 -4.00
C HIS A 151 4.68 -0.01 -4.72
N ALA A 152 4.16 -1.03 -4.05
CA ALA A 152 3.02 -1.81 -4.53
C ALA A 152 1.97 -1.92 -3.42
N HIS A 153 0.71 -1.90 -3.83
CA HIS A 153 -0.43 -2.21 -2.99
C HIS A 153 -0.64 -3.72 -3.02
N ILE A 154 -0.81 -4.32 -1.84
CA ILE A 154 -1.04 -5.75 -1.69
C ILE A 154 -2.35 -5.93 -0.93
N PHE A 155 -3.29 -6.63 -1.54
CA PHE A 155 -4.57 -6.96 -0.93
C PHE A 155 -4.55 -8.44 -0.54
N ILE A 156 -4.97 -8.75 0.68
CA ILE A 156 -5.03 -10.13 1.18
C ILE A 156 -6.45 -10.40 1.68
N ARG A 157 -7.08 -11.45 1.20
CA ARG A 157 -8.43 -11.89 1.61
C ARG A 157 -8.34 -13.17 2.44
N SER A 158 -9.17 -13.26 3.49
CA SER A 158 -9.34 -14.49 4.25
C SER A 158 -10.70 -14.62 4.93
N VAL A 159 -11.15 -15.87 5.11
CA VAL A 159 -12.38 -16.23 5.84
C VAL A 159 -12.38 -15.80 7.32
N ASN A 160 -11.19 -15.63 7.94
CA ASN A 160 -11.02 -15.21 9.33
C ASN A 160 -10.26 -13.87 9.43
N SER A 161 -10.66 -12.89 8.63
CA SER A 161 -9.89 -11.67 8.37
C SER A 161 -9.47 -10.89 9.62
N LYS A 162 -10.31 -10.82 10.66
CA LYS A 162 -9.97 -10.07 11.88
C LYS A 162 -8.81 -10.70 12.64
N GLU A 163 -8.88 -12.00 12.91
CA GLU A 163 -7.82 -12.73 13.61
C GLU A 163 -6.50 -12.68 12.81
N ILE A 164 -6.61 -12.78 11.49
CA ILE A 164 -5.45 -12.73 10.59
C ILE A 164 -4.88 -11.30 10.53
N ALA A 165 -5.72 -10.27 10.52
CA ALA A 165 -5.28 -8.88 10.57
C ALA A 165 -4.50 -8.60 11.85
N ASP A 166 -5.01 -9.06 13.00
CA ASP A 166 -4.32 -8.91 14.29
C ASP A 166 -2.97 -9.64 14.28
N GLN A 167 -2.89 -10.85 13.74
CA GLN A 167 -1.63 -11.60 13.61
C GLN A 167 -0.64 -10.96 12.64
N VAL A 168 -1.12 -10.47 11.48
CA VAL A 168 -0.29 -9.75 10.51
C VAL A 168 0.26 -8.48 11.13
N GLU A 169 -0.56 -7.73 11.87
CA GLU A 169 -0.11 -6.54 12.58
C GLU A 169 1.00 -6.88 13.59
N GLN A 170 0.81 -7.91 14.41
CA GLN A 170 1.82 -8.36 15.38
C GLN A 170 3.13 -8.77 14.72
N ILE A 171 3.08 -9.52 13.62
CA ILE A 171 4.28 -9.96 12.89
C ILE A 171 5.04 -8.76 12.31
N LEU A 172 4.33 -7.83 11.66
CA LEU A 172 4.96 -6.68 11.02
C LEU A 172 5.44 -5.62 12.02
N GLN A 173 4.95 -5.66 13.26
CA GLN A 173 5.43 -4.82 14.36
C GLN A 173 6.60 -5.46 15.13
N SER A 174 6.63 -6.79 15.30
CA SER A 174 7.67 -7.51 16.04
C SER A 174 8.96 -7.74 15.25
N GLY A 175 8.91 -7.70 13.92
CA GLY A 175 10.09 -7.77 13.06
C GLY A 175 10.90 -6.47 12.93
N LYS A 176 10.64 -5.47 13.78
CA LYS A 176 11.29 -4.14 13.78
C LYS A 176 12.16 -3.92 15.01
#